data_AF-X6LBZ0-F1
#
_entry.id   AF-X6LBZ0-F1
#
_cell.length_a   1.000
_cell.length_b   1.000
_cell.length_c   1.000
_cell.angle_alpha   90.00
_cell.angle_beta   90.00
_cell.angle_gamma   90.00
#
_symmetry.space_group_name_H-M   'P 1'
#
loop_
_entity.id
_entity.type
_entity.pdbx_description
1 polymer ?
#
loop_
_entity_poly.entity_id
_entity_poly.type
_entity_poly.pdbx_seq_one_letter_code
_entity_poly.pdbx_strand_id
1 'polypeptide(L)'
;SSGCYNKDWILLTNNQQKLNHLICCICKQVANNAVELQCDEHENAEQVYLVGEGCLQMYLKQSNGKCPIQQHDHCKFVKNKSLTQQVSNLLVTCPRQYDLKKNQPKEEHENECNYKGKISEMKDHLDNSCQLISIRQIILLIKELQSQLQDEKLQT
;
A
#
# COMPACT_ATOMS: atom_id res chain seq x y z
N SER A 1 -3.35 5.01 -3.80
CA SER A 1 -1.88 4.87 -3.90
C SER A 1 -1.59 3.57 -4.62
N SER A 2 -0.75 3.58 -5.65
CA SER A 2 -0.30 2.40 -6.41
C SER A 2 0.97 1.76 -5.84
N GLY A 3 1.42 2.21 -4.66
CA GLY A 3 2.62 1.71 -4.00
C GLY A 3 2.41 0.38 -3.26
N CYS A 4 3.53 -0.22 -2.84
CA CYS A 4 3.58 -1.38 -1.96
C CYS A 4 3.04 -1.06 -0.56
N TYR A 5 2.63 -2.09 0.18
CA TYR A 5 2.03 -1.95 1.50
C TYR A 5 3.09 -1.80 2.60
N ASN A 6 2.83 -0.94 3.58
CA ASN A 6 3.72 -0.76 4.72
C ASN A 6 3.91 -2.09 5.46
N LYS A 7 5.17 -2.49 5.64
CA LYS A 7 5.57 -3.78 6.19
C LYS A 7 5.26 -3.86 7.67
N ASP A 8 5.55 -2.80 8.41
CA ASP A 8 5.32 -2.72 9.86
C ASP A 8 3.83 -2.82 10.18
N TRP A 9 2.99 -2.15 9.38
CA TRP A 9 1.54 -2.26 9.47
C TRP A 9 1.04 -3.69 9.28
N ILE A 10 1.54 -4.41 8.28
CA ILE A 10 1.16 -5.81 8.02
C ILE A 10 1.67 -6.73 9.14
N LEU A 11 2.87 -6.48 9.67
CA LEU A 11 3.47 -7.27 10.77
C LEU A 11 2.69 -7.23 12.07
N LEU A 12 1.81 -6.24 12.28
CA LEU A 12 0.95 -6.19 13.47
C LEU A 12 0.02 -7.41 13.60
N THR A 13 -0.26 -8.11 12.49
CA THR A 13 -1.23 -9.20 12.46
C THR A 13 -0.75 -10.45 11.73
N ASN A 14 0.47 -10.42 11.17
CA ASN A 14 1.07 -11.53 10.42
C ASN A 14 2.47 -11.82 10.93
N ASN A 15 2.92 -13.07 10.75
CA ASN A 15 4.28 -13.44 11.14
C ASN A 15 5.31 -12.99 10.07
N GLN A 16 6.52 -12.67 10.49
CA GLN A 16 7.59 -12.19 9.60
C GLN A 16 7.98 -13.24 8.55
N GLN A 17 8.02 -14.52 8.92
CA GLN A 17 8.43 -15.61 8.03
C GLN A 17 7.53 -15.73 6.79
N LYS A 18 6.19 -15.60 6.95
CA LYS A 18 5.24 -15.59 5.83
C LYS A 18 5.31 -14.33 4.98
N LEU A 19 5.95 -13.26 5.44
CA LEU A 19 6.08 -12.03 4.66
C LEU A 19 7.36 -11.98 3.85
N ASN A 20 8.39 -12.75 4.23
CA ASN A 20 9.71 -12.67 3.60
C ASN A 20 9.65 -12.90 2.08
N HIS A 21 8.82 -13.84 1.62
CA HIS A 21 8.64 -14.14 0.19
C HIS A 21 7.69 -13.17 -0.53
N LEU A 22 7.11 -12.21 0.19
CA LEU A 22 6.18 -11.20 -0.35
C LEU A 22 6.80 -9.79 -0.39
N ILE A 23 8.11 -9.67 -0.11
CA ILE A 23 8.79 -8.38 -0.07
C ILE A 23 9.20 -7.93 -1.47
N CYS A 24 8.81 -6.72 -1.84
CA CYS A 24 9.27 -6.03 -3.04
C CYS A 24 10.77 -5.75 -2.94
N CYS A 25 11.56 -6.25 -3.90
CA CYS A 25 13.00 -6.11 -3.87
C CYS A 25 13.48 -4.66 -4.08
N ILE A 26 12.63 -3.77 -4.62
CA ILE A 26 12.94 -2.34 -4.84
C ILE A 26 12.75 -1.53 -3.56
N CYS A 27 11.51 -1.47 -3.03
CA CYS A 27 11.19 -0.58 -1.91
C CYS A 27 11.23 -1.27 -0.54
N LYS A 28 11.50 -2.58 -0.50
CA LYS A 28 11.58 -3.41 0.73
C LYS A 28 10.28 -3.46 1.56
N GLN A 29 9.18 -3.03 0.97
CA GLN A 29 7.81 -3.14 1.51
C GLN A 29 7.10 -4.40 1.00
N VAL A 30 5.90 -4.72 1.49
CA VAL A 30 5.13 -5.88 0.99
C VAL A 30 4.57 -5.56 -0.39
N ALA A 31 4.87 -6.39 -1.39
CA ALA A 31 4.55 -6.14 -2.78
C ALA A 31 3.04 -6.03 -3.01
N ASN A 32 2.59 -4.89 -3.56
CA ASN A 32 1.22 -4.71 -4.04
C ASN A 32 1.16 -5.04 -5.53
N ASN A 33 0.17 -5.83 -5.96
CA ASN A 33 0.07 -6.39 -7.32
C ASN A 33 1.40 -7.03 -7.74
N ALA A 34 1.75 -8.13 -7.08
CA ALA A 34 3.08 -8.70 -7.15
C ALA A 34 3.41 -9.25 -8.54
N VAL A 35 4.60 -8.93 -9.02
CA VAL A 35 5.18 -9.42 -10.29
C VAL A 35 6.55 -10.04 -10.03
N GLU A 36 6.89 -11.05 -10.81
CA GLU A 36 8.18 -11.73 -10.73
C GLU A 36 9.03 -11.33 -11.92
N LEU A 37 10.30 -11.03 -11.68
CA LEU A 37 11.27 -10.84 -12.75
C LEU A 37 11.64 -12.19 -13.35
N GLN A 38 11.67 -12.26 -14.68
CA GLN A 38 11.98 -13.46 -15.45
C GLN A 38 13.03 -13.16 -16.53
N CYS A 39 14.01 -12.34 -16.16
CA CYS A 39 15.13 -12.04 -17.04
C CYS A 39 16.02 -13.28 -17.17
N ASP A 40 16.55 -13.52 -18.36
CA ASP A 40 17.40 -14.68 -18.66
C ASP A 40 18.70 -14.59 -17.84
N GLU A 41 19.16 -13.36 -17.57
CA GLU A 41 20.32 -13.04 -16.71
C GLU A 41 20.16 -13.54 -15.26
N HIS A 42 18.94 -13.84 -14.83
CA HIS A 42 18.64 -14.32 -13.49
C HIS A 42 18.04 -15.73 -13.47
N GLU A 43 18.07 -16.47 -14.58
CA GLU A 43 17.46 -17.82 -14.68
C GLU A 43 18.08 -18.81 -13.67
N ASN A 44 19.38 -18.68 -13.41
CA ASN A 44 20.12 -19.52 -12.44
C ASN A 44 20.14 -18.94 -11.02
N ALA A 45 19.41 -17.86 -10.74
CA ALA A 45 19.37 -17.32 -9.39
C ALA A 45 18.60 -18.28 -8.46
N GLU A 46 19.16 -18.56 -7.29
CA GLU A 46 18.50 -19.40 -6.27
C GLU A 46 17.19 -18.78 -5.75
N GLN A 47 17.03 -17.46 -5.90
CA GLN A 47 15.87 -16.71 -5.40
C GLN A 47 15.06 -16.08 -6.54
N VAL A 48 13.74 -16.08 -6.37
CA VAL A 48 12.82 -15.34 -7.23
C VAL A 48 12.79 -13.87 -6.80
N TYR A 49 12.95 -12.97 -7.76
CA TYR A 49 12.87 -11.53 -7.51
C TYR A 49 11.43 -11.03 -7.63
N LEU A 50 10.79 -10.81 -6.47
CA LEU A 50 9.45 -10.24 -6.40
C LEU A 50 9.49 -8.72 -6.36
N VAL A 51 8.60 -8.08 -7.13
CA VAL A 51 8.45 -6.62 -7.19
C VAL A 51 6.97 -6.27 -7.13
N GLY A 52 6.61 -5.15 -6.51
CA GLY A 52 5.28 -4.57 -6.70
C GLY A 52 5.16 -3.92 -8.07
N GLU A 53 4.09 -4.19 -8.82
CA GLU A 53 3.91 -3.71 -10.20
C GLU A 53 4.12 -2.20 -10.33
N GLY A 54 3.51 -1.40 -9.44
CA GLY A 54 3.67 0.05 -9.46
C GLY A 54 5.10 0.52 -9.20
N CYS A 55 5.85 -0.19 -8.33
CA CYS A 55 7.26 0.10 -8.08
C CYS A 55 8.10 -0.21 -9.32
N LEU A 56 7.86 -1.34 -9.98
CA LEU A 56 8.58 -1.73 -11.20
C LEU A 56 8.32 -0.72 -12.33
N GLN A 57 7.05 -0.34 -12.56
CA GLN A 57 6.69 0.62 -13.59
C GLN A 57 7.35 1.99 -13.38
N MET A 58 7.38 2.48 -12.14
CA MET A 58 8.05 3.74 -11.80
C MET A 58 9.56 3.65 -12.02
N TYR A 59 10.16 2.55 -11.57
CA TYR A 59 11.59 2.30 -11.72
C TYR A 59 12.01 2.26 -13.20
N LEU A 60 11.34 1.44 -14.02
CA LEU A 60 11.68 1.29 -15.44
C LEU A 60 11.60 2.61 -16.21
N LYS A 61 10.66 3.50 -15.86
CA LYS A 61 10.58 4.85 -16.45
C LYS A 61 11.81 5.70 -16.11
N GLN A 62 12.35 5.55 -14.91
CA GLN A 62 13.51 6.32 -14.43
C GLN A 62 14.84 5.71 -14.87
N SER A 63 14.89 4.39 -15.06
CA SER A 63 16.10 3.64 -15.42
C SER A 63 16.26 3.42 -16.93
N ASN A 64 15.42 4.05 -17.76
CA ASN A 64 15.37 3.82 -19.21
C ASN A 64 15.18 2.34 -19.57
N GLY A 65 14.29 1.65 -18.83
CA GLY A 65 13.95 0.24 -19.06
C GLY A 65 14.92 -0.78 -18.48
N LYS A 66 16.01 -0.35 -17.82
CA LYS A 66 16.99 -1.25 -17.23
C LYS A 66 16.45 -2.01 -16.02
N CYS A 67 16.87 -3.26 -15.87
CA CYS A 67 16.43 -4.14 -14.80
C CYS A 67 16.92 -3.69 -13.41
N PRO A 68 16.08 -3.71 -12.35
CA PRO A 68 16.47 -3.28 -11.01
C PRO A 68 17.53 -4.13 -10.30
N ILE A 69 17.84 -5.34 -10.78
CA ILE A 69 18.81 -6.24 -10.10
C ILE A 69 20.23 -6.03 -10.63
N GLN A 70 20.44 -6.11 -11.95
CA GLN A 70 21.76 -6.05 -12.58
C GLN A 70 21.88 -4.99 -13.69
N GLN A 71 20.89 -4.11 -13.85
CA GLN A 71 20.92 -3.01 -14.83
C GLN A 71 21.07 -3.43 -16.31
N HIS A 72 20.80 -4.70 -16.63
CA HIS A 72 20.73 -5.16 -18.02
C HIS A 72 19.48 -4.58 -18.72
N ASP A 73 19.52 -4.54 -20.05
CA ASP A 73 18.40 -4.09 -20.88
C ASP A 73 17.29 -5.15 -20.97
N HIS A 74 16.12 -4.77 -21.48
CA HIS A 74 14.99 -5.69 -21.69
C HIS A 74 14.52 -6.46 -20.43
N CYS A 75 14.25 -5.75 -19.34
CA CYS A 75 13.68 -6.34 -18.14
C CYS A 75 12.36 -7.10 -18.44
N LYS A 76 12.36 -8.42 -18.26
CA LYS A 76 11.19 -9.29 -18.42
C LYS A 76 10.53 -9.55 -17.07
N PHE A 77 9.21 -9.52 -17.02
CA PHE A 77 8.46 -9.81 -15.80
C PHE A 77 7.07 -10.38 -16.10
N VAL A 78 6.54 -11.17 -15.17
CA VAL A 78 5.22 -11.78 -15.25
C VAL A 78 4.39 -11.45 -14.02
N LYS A 79 3.08 -11.28 -14.20
CA LYS A 79 2.14 -11.16 -13.08
C LYS A 79 1.99 -12.51 -12.40
N ASN A 80 2.34 -12.57 -11.11
CA ASN A 80 2.08 -13.76 -10.32
C ASN A 80 0.73 -13.62 -9.59
N LYS A 81 -0.31 -14.26 -10.16
CA LYS A 81 -1.66 -14.25 -9.59
C LYS A 81 -1.72 -14.92 -8.21
N SER A 82 -0.94 -15.97 -7.98
CA SER A 82 -0.89 -16.69 -6.71
C SER A 82 -0.33 -15.80 -5.60
N LEU A 83 0.81 -15.15 -5.84
CA LEU A 83 1.42 -14.22 -4.87
C LEU A 83 0.55 -12.98 -4.66
N THR A 84 -0.06 -12.46 -5.72
CA THR A 84 -1.03 -11.36 -5.59
C THR A 84 -2.19 -11.76 -4.67
N GLN A 85 -2.76 -12.96 -4.85
CA GLN A 85 -3.83 -13.47 -3.99
C GLN A 85 -3.36 -13.70 -2.55
N GLN A 86 -2.14 -14.18 -2.35
CA GLN A 86 -1.55 -14.34 -1.02
C GLN A 86 -1.47 -12.99 -0.28
N VAL A 87 -0.97 -11.94 -0.95
CA VAL A 87 -0.94 -10.59 -0.40
C VAL A 87 -2.35 -10.09 -0.10
N SER A 88 -3.29 -10.25 -1.02
CA SER A 88 -4.70 -9.84 -0.83
C SER A 88 -5.36 -10.50 0.38
N ASN A 89 -4.96 -11.74 0.69
CA ASN A 89 -5.49 -12.53 1.82
C ASN A 89 -4.81 -12.24 3.15
N LEU A 90 -3.74 -11.43 3.19
CA LEU A 90 -3.12 -11.03 4.45
C LEU A 90 -4.15 -10.30 5.32
N LEU A 91 -4.20 -10.65 6.59
CA LEU A 91 -5.01 -9.93 7.56
C LEU A 91 -4.31 -8.62 7.90
N VAL A 92 -5.07 -7.56 8.13
CA VAL A 92 -4.55 -6.25 8.53
C VAL A 92 -5.55 -5.54 9.43
N THR A 93 -5.04 -4.60 10.23
CA THR A 93 -5.89 -3.63 10.92
C THR A 93 -6.24 -2.45 10.01
N CYS A 94 -7.23 -1.64 10.35
CA CYS A 94 -7.51 -0.41 9.61
C CYS A 94 -6.25 0.49 9.52
N PRO A 95 -5.84 0.95 8.32
CA PRO A 95 -4.68 1.83 8.18
C PRO A 95 -4.90 3.19 8.85
N ARG A 96 -6.15 3.71 8.88
CA ARG A 96 -6.48 4.94 9.61
C ARG A 96 -6.23 4.78 11.11
N GLN A 97 -6.54 3.60 11.67
CA GLN A 97 -6.26 3.27 13.08
C GLN A 97 -4.76 3.15 13.33
N TYR A 98 -4.01 2.53 12.41
CA TYR A 98 -2.56 2.41 12.50
C TYR A 98 -1.87 3.78 12.53
N ASP A 99 -2.26 4.68 11.62
CA ASP A 99 -1.68 6.03 11.54
C ASP A 99 -1.98 6.87 12.79
N LEU A 100 -3.18 6.76 13.37
CA LEU A 100 -3.53 7.44 14.63
C LEU A 100 -2.66 6.96 15.80
N LYS A 101 -2.52 5.64 15.96
CA LYS A 101 -1.71 5.04 17.04
C LYS A 101 -0.22 5.37 16.94
N LYS A 102 0.28 5.62 15.72
CA LYS A 102 1.66 6.03 15.50
C LYS A 102 1.93 7.47 15.96
N ASN A 103 0.92 8.34 15.89
CA ASN A 103 1.10 9.79 16.05
C ASN A 103 0.55 10.35 17.38
N GLN A 104 -0.16 9.57 18.20
CA GLN A 104 -0.70 10.04 19.49
C GLN A 104 -0.46 9.04 20.64
N PRO A 105 0.06 9.48 21.81
CA PRO A 105 0.12 8.67 23.01
C PRO A 105 -1.26 8.56 23.70
N LYS A 106 -1.77 7.33 23.80
CA LYS A 106 -2.64 6.70 24.81
C LYS A 106 -3.72 7.47 25.61
N GLU A 107 -4.14 8.69 25.24
CA GLU A 107 -5.31 9.30 25.88
C GLU A 107 -6.56 9.11 25.01
N GLU A 108 -7.49 8.33 25.58
CA GLU A 108 -8.95 8.29 25.35
C GLU A 108 -9.45 8.72 23.96
N HIS A 109 -9.53 7.78 23.02
CA HIS A 109 -10.34 7.94 21.83
C HIS A 109 -11.42 6.86 21.82
N GLU A 110 -12.66 7.22 22.16
CA GLU A 110 -13.86 6.38 22.00
C GLU A 110 -14.24 6.12 20.53
N ASN A 111 -13.55 6.75 19.57
CA ASN A 111 -13.73 6.50 18.14
C ASN A 111 -12.82 5.36 17.65
N GLU A 112 -13.04 4.15 18.18
CA GLU A 112 -12.21 3.01 17.87
C GLU A 112 -12.73 2.27 16.62
N CYS A 113 -12.04 2.47 15.50
CA CYS A 113 -12.14 1.50 14.42
C CYS A 113 -11.44 0.21 14.85
N ASN A 114 -12.20 -0.89 14.88
CA ASN A 114 -11.73 -2.20 15.36
C ASN A 114 -11.49 -3.18 14.21
N TYR A 115 -11.49 -2.68 12.97
CA TYR A 115 -11.45 -3.52 11.80
C TYR A 115 -10.18 -4.36 11.77
N LYS A 116 -10.39 -5.66 11.57
CA LYS A 116 -9.35 -6.64 11.28
C LYS A 116 -9.89 -7.60 10.22
N GLY A 117 -9.33 -7.54 9.02
CA GLY A 117 -9.82 -8.31 7.88
C GLY A 117 -8.79 -8.37 6.76
N LYS A 118 -9.17 -8.89 5.59
CA LYS A 118 -8.23 -9.06 4.48
C LYS A 118 -7.87 -7.70 3.85
N ILE A 119 -6.68 -7.61 3.27
CA ILE A 119 -6.28 -6.44 2.47
C ILE A 119 -7.25 -6.18 1.32
N SER A 120 -7.76 -7.23 0.66
CA SER A 120 -8.72 -7.08 -0.45
C SER A 120 -10.03 -6.41 -0.06
N GLU A 121 -10.46 -6.58 1.19
CA GLU A 121 -11.71 -6.02 1.74
C GLU A 121 -11.49 -4.59 2.27
N MET A 122 -10.24 -4.13 2.34
CA MET A 122 -9.88 -2.85 2.96
C MET A 122 -10.54 -1.66 2.28
N LYS A 123 -10.66 -1.69 0.94
CA LYS A 123 -11.28 -0.58 0.22
C LYS A 123 -12.74 -0.38 0.63
N ASP A 124 -13.51 -1.47 0.64
CA ASP A 124 -14.91 -1.45 1.04
C ASP A 124 -15.05 -0.96 2.49
N HIS A 125 -14.20 -1.47 3.40
CA HIS A 125 -14.15 -0.96 4.76
C HIS A 125 -13.91 0.56 4.81
N LEU A 126 -12.91 1.08 4.11
CA LEU A 126 -12.55 2.50 4.14
C LEU A 126 -13.61 3.41 3.51
N ASP A 127 -14.34 2.92 2.52
CA ASP A 127 -15.35 3.68 1.78
C ASP A 127 -16.71 3.65 2.49
N ASN A 128 -17.08 2.52 3.12
CA ASN A 128 -18.46 2.28 3.59
C ASN A 128 -18.61 2.07 5.10
N SER A 129 -17.58 1.59 5.79
CA SER A 129 -17.71 1.11 7.19
C SER A 129 -16.80 1.80 8.20
N CYS A 130 -15.74 2.47 7.74
CA CYS A 130 -14.73 3.04 8.61
C CYS A 130 -15.20 4.37 9.21
N GLN A 131 -15.42 4.38 10.52
CA GLN A 131 -15.84 5.55 11.29
C GLN A 131 -14.74 6.61 11.44
N LEU A 132 -13.46 6.23 11.23
CA LEU A 132 -12.35 7.17 11.27
C LEU A 132 -12.32 8.00 9.98
N ILE A 133 -12.41 9.32 10.10
CA ILE A 133 -12.34 10.24 8.96
C ILE A 133 -10.88 10.30 8.48
N SER A 134 -10.64 10.09 7.18
CA SER A 134 -9.30 10.28 6.61
C SER A 134 -8.91 11.76 6.62
N ILE A 135 -7.62 12.08 6.73
CA ILE A 135 -7.09 13.45 6.57
C ILE A 135 -7.62 14.10 5.28
N ARG A 136 -7.75 13.30 4.21
CA ARG A 136 -8.32 13.75 2.93
C ARG A 136 -9.78 14.19 3.05
N GLN A 137 -10.61 13.44 3.79
CA GLN A 137 -12.02 13.82 4.03
C GLN A 137 -12.12 15.06 4.92
N ILE A 138 -11.25 15.21 5.93
CA ILE A 138 -11.17 16.45 6.72
C ILE A 138 -10.82 17.64 5.82
N ILE A 139 -9.82 17.50 4.93
CA ILE A 139 -9.44 18.55 3.99
C ILE A 139 -10.61 18.91 3.05
N LEU A 140 -11.37 17.91 2.56
CA LEU A 140 -12.53 18.15 1.72
C LEU A 140 -13.65 18.89 2.47
N LEU A 141 -13.93 18.50 3.72
CA LEU A 141 -14.90 19.20 4.57
C LEU A 141 -14.48 20.65 4.84
N ILE A 142 -13.19 20.89 5.10
CA ILE A 142 -12.67 22.25 5.30
C ILE A 142 -12.83 23.08 4.01
N LYS A 143 -12.52 22.52 2.84
CA LYS A 143 -12.70 23.22 1.56
C LYS A 143 -14.16 23.55 1.28
N GLU A 144 -15.06 22.62 1.56
CA GLU A 144 -16.50 22.82 1.42
C GLU A 144 -17.00 23.94 2.33
N LEU A 145 -16.64 23.90 3.62
CA LEU A 145 -16.97 24.94 4.60
C LEU A 145 -16.41 26.32 4.19
N GLN A 146 -15.19 26.36 3.66
CA GLN A 146 -14.58 27.60 3.16
C GLN A 146 -15.34 28.18 1.97
N SER A 147 -15.83 27.34 1.06
CA SER A 147 -16.65 27.77 -0.09
C SER A 147 -17.97 28.38 0.37
N GLN A 148 -18.67 27.68 1.27
CA GLN A 148 -19.95 28.14 1.81
C GLN A 148 -19.83 29.50 2.51
N LEU A 149 -18.75 29.70 3.29
CA LEU A 149 -18.45 30.98 3.94
C LEU A 149 -18.11 32.12 2.96
N GLN A 150 -17.59 31.81 1.78
CA GLN A 150 -17.32 32.82 0.73
C GLN A 150 -18.62 33.23 0.03
N ASP A 151 -19.50 32.27 -0.26
CA ASP A 151 -20.78 32.51 -0.89
C ASP A 151 -21.73 33.33 0.00
N GLU A 152 -21.74 33.07 1.31
CA GLU A 152 -22.52 33.87 2.28
C GLU A 152 -22.04 35.33 2.36
N LYS A 153 -20.73 35.59 2.29
CA LYS A 153 -20.17 36.95 2.31
C LYS A 153 -20.45 37.75 1.03
N LEU A 154 -20.76 37.09 -0.08
CA LEU A 154 -21.11 37.75 -1.34
C LEU A 154 -22.59 38.15 -1.39
N GLN A 155 -23.41 37.58 -0.50
CA GLN A 155 -24.86 37.84 -0.41
C GLN A 155 -25.23 38.90 0.64
N THR A 156 -24.25 39.39 1.41
CA THR A 156 -24.37 40.51 2.38
C THR A 156 -23.67 41.77 1.86
#